data_AF-A0A941RVW2-F1
#
_entry.id   AF-A0A941RVW2-F1
#
_cell.length_a   1.000
_cell.length_b   1.000
_cell.length_c   1.000
_cell.angle_alpha   90.00
_cell.angle_beta   90.00
_cell.angle_gamma   90.00
#
_symmetry.space_group_name_H-M   'P 1'
#
loop_
_entity.id
_entity.type
_entity.pdbx_description
1 polymer ?
#
loop_
_entity_poly.entity_id
_entity_poly.type
_entity_poly.pdbx_seq_one_letter_code
_entity_poly.pdbx_strand_id
1 'polypeptide(L)'
;MSHHTIPSETEPTGARESEAHAIRQLKSFMQALSVRAVGQAEFESLRQSFNTLPKLRELSEDACQRLRKAERFLRSAEIGSALYELRLLASQLQAHSPEFGKTLDYAI
;
A
#
# COMPACT_ATOMS: atom_id res chain seq x y z
N MET A 1 -10.38 37.53 -28.84
CA MET A 1 -9.38 36.47 -29.09
C MET A 1 -8.74 36.16 -27.76
N SER A 2 -9.15 35.08 -27.10
CA SER A 2 -8.63 34.68 -25.79
C SER A 2 -7.53 33.65 -26.00
N HIS A 3 -6.29 34.03 -25.75
CA HIS A 3 -5.17 33.12 -25.58
C HIS A 3 -4.91 32.92 -24.09
N HIS A 4 -4.49 31.69 -23.75
CA HIS A 4 -3.69 31.33 -22.57
C HIS A 4 -4.45 31.32 -21.21
N THR A 5 -4.34 30.33 -20.33
CA THR A 5 -3.36 29.25 -20.15
C THR A 5 -4.03 28.16 -19.30
N ILE A 6 -3.94 26.90 -19.71
CA ILE A 6 -4.21 25.76 -18.80
C ILE A 6 -2.98 25.64 -17.90
N PRO A 7 -3.07 25.76 -16.56
CA PRO A 7 -1.95 25.40 -15.72
C PRO A 7 -1.73 23.89 -15.86
N SER A 8 -0.55 23.53 -16.34
CA SER A 8 -0.03 22.17 -16.33
C SER A 8 0.08 21.68 -14.89
N GLU A 9 -0.85 20.85 -14.44
CA GLU A 9 -0.64 19.93 -13.32
C GLU A 9 -0.35 18.54 -13.88
N THR A 10 0.80 18.41 -14.55
CA THR A 10 1.44 17.12 -14.75
C THR A 10 2.16 16.73 -13.46
N GLU A 11 1.39 16.42 -12.41
CA GLU A 11 1.89 15.47 -11.41
C GLU A 11 2.10 14.12 -12.11
N PRO A 12 3.18 13.39 -11.80
CA PRO A 12 3.65 12.32 -12.67
C PRO A 12 2.65 11.17 -12.63
N THR A 13 2.01 10.91 -13.77
CA THR A 13 1.10 9.78 -13.99
C THR A 13 1.70 8.46 -13.47
N GLY A 14 3.03 8.31 -13.57
CA GLY A 14 3.77 7.14 -13.07
C GLY A 14 3.79 6.98 -11.54
N ALA A 15 3.70 8.04 -10.74
CA ALA A 15 3.62 7.92 -9.27
C ALA A 15 2.26 7.37 -8.83
N ARG A 16 1.17 7.87 -9.43
CA ARG A 16 -0.20 7.38 -9.17
C ARG A 16 -0.39 5.92 -9.59
N GLU A 17 0.22 5.52 -10.71
CA GLU A 17 0.21 4.12 -11.16
C GLU A 17 1.02 3.19 -10.25
N SER A 18 2.19 3.63 -9.78
CA SER A 18 3.03 2.89 -8.84
C SER A 18 2.32 2.68 -7.49
N GLU A 19 1.62 3.71 -7.00
CA GLU A 19 0.80 3.65 -5.78
C GLU A 19 -0.36 2.65 -5.91
N ALA A 20 -1.12 2.74 -7.01
CA ALA A 20 -2.20 1.80 -7.29
C ALA A 20 -1.70 0.35 -7.48
N HIS A 21 -0.48 0.18 -7.99
CA HIS A 21 0.15 -1.13 -8.08
C HIS A 21 0.50 -1.69 -6.69
N ALA A 22 1.17 -0.91 -5.83
CA ALA A 22 1.54 -1.33 -4.48
C ALA A 22 0.32 -1.70 -3.63
N ILE A 23 -0.79 -0.95 -3.76
CA ILE A 23 -2.04 -1.23 -3.04
C ILE A 23 -2.71 -2.52 -3.56
N ARG A 24 -2.73 -2.74 -4.88
CA ARG A 24 -3.21 -4.00 -5.44
C ARG A 24 -2.38 -5.19 -4.95
N GLN A 25 -1.06 -5.02 -4.85
CA GLN A 25 -0.20 -6.03 -4.25
C GLN A 25 -0.48 -6.24 -2.77
N LEU A 26 -0.70 -5.17 -1.98
CA LEU A 26 -1.08 -5.28 -0.57
C LEU A 26 -2.37 -6.08 -0.39
N LYS A 27 -3.39 -5.76 -1.18
CA LYS A 27 -4.68 -6.45 -1.15
C LYS A 27 -4.54 -7.91 -1.55
N SER A 28 -3.84 -8.19 -2.63
CA SER A 28 -3.57 -9.55 -3.09
C SER A 28 -2.79 -10.35 -2.05
N PHE A 29 -1.78 -9.73 -1.44
CA PHE A 29 -1.00 -10.33 -0.36
C PHE A 29 -1.87 -10.62 0.87
N MET A 30 -2.72 -9.69 1.30
CA MET A 30 -3.65 -9.91 2.41
C MET A 30 -4.65 -11.04 2.14
N GLN A 31 -5.20 -11.12 0.92
CA GLN A 31 -6.08 -12.22 0.52
C GLN A 31 -5.36 -13.56 0.53
N ALA A 32 -4.17 -13.61 -0.07
CA ALA A 32 -3.38 -14.82 -0.16
C ALA A 32 -2.84 -15.25 1.23
N LEU A 33 -2.53 -14.30 2.11
CA LEU A 33 -2.20 -14.52 3.52
C LEU A 33 -3.40 -15.09 4.31
N SER A 34 -4.61 -14.62 4.03
CA SER A 34 -5.84 -15.16 4.64
C SER A 34 -6.10 -16.62 4.27
N VAL A 35 -5.62 -17.09 3.12
CA VAL A 35 -5.73 -18.49 2.68
C VAL A 35 -4.44 -19.29 2.90
N ARG A 36 -3.47 -18.74 3.65
CA ARG A 36 -2.14 -19.33 3.93
C ARG A 36 -1.31 -19.67 2.68
N ALA A 37 -1.52 -18.95 1.58
CA ALA A 37 -0.88 -19.20 0.30
C ALA A 37 0.29 -18.24 -0.02
N VAL A 38 0.87 -17.56 0.98
CA VAL A 38 2.00 -16.63 0.75
C VAL A 38 3.20 -16.94 1.62
N GLY A 39 4.38 -16.75 1.04
CA GLY A 39 5.66 -16.84 1.71
C GLY A 39 6.32 -15.48 1.98
N GLN A 40 7.53 -15.56 2.53
CA GLN A 40 8.39 -14.41 2.82
C GLN A 40 8.78 -13.62 1.55
N ALA A 41 8.82 -14.28 0.38
CA ALA A 41 9.21 -13.68 -0.88
C ALA A 41 8.15 -12.67 -1.39
N GLU A 42 6.88 -13.02 -1.27
CA GLU A 42 5.74 -12.16 -1.62
C GLU A 42 5.67 -10.96 -0.69
N PHE A 43 6.02 -11.14 0.58
CA PHE A 43 6.14 -10.04 1.53
C PHE A 43 7.32 -9.10 1.21
N GLU A 44 8.49 -9.64 0.84
CA GLU A 44 9.63 -8.82 0.39
C GLU A 44 9.28 -8.01 -0.87
N SER A 45 8.61 -8.64 -1.84
CA SER A 45 8.13 -7.93 -3.04
C SER A 45 7.18 -6.79 -2.68
N LEU A 46 6.24 -7.03 -1.76
CA LEU A 46 5.35 -6.00 -1.25
C LEU A 46 6.14 -4.87 -0.59
N ARG A 47 7.10 -5.19 0.27
CA ARG A 47 7.93 -4.20 0.98
C ARG A 47 8.74 -3.35 0.01
N GLN A 48 9.28 -3.93 -1.05
CA GLN A 48 10.01 -3.19 -2.09
C GLN A 48 9.10 -2.20 -2.81
N SER A 49 7.92 -2.64 -3.26
CA SER A 49 6.93 -1.76 -3.89
C SER A 49 6.59 -0.57 -2.99
N PHE A 50 6.41 -0.82 -1.69
CA PHE A 50 6.17 0.21 -0.69
C PHE A 50 7.36 1.18 -0.49
N ASN A 51 8.59 0.68 -0.46
CA ASN A 51 9.79 1.51 -0.34
C ASN A 51 10.05 2.39 -1.57
N THR A 52 9.56 1.99 -2.75
CA THR A 52 9.68 2.79 -3.98
C THR A 52 8.67 3.92 -4.07
N LEU A 53 7.65 3.95 -3.21
CA LEU A 53 6.66 5.01 -3.21
C LEU A 53 7.21 6.26 -2.49
N PRO A 54 7.41 7.39 -3.19
CA PRO A 54 7.86 8.63 -2.56
C PRO A 54 6.84 9.10 -1.51
N LYS A 55 5.54 8.96 -1.78
CA LYS A 55 4.51 9.23 -0.79
C LYS A 55 4.59 8.34 0.43
N LEU A 56 5.18 7.15 0.38
CA LEU A 56 5.32 6.31 1.58
C LEU A 56 6.47 6.78 2.49
N ARG A 57 7.48 7.42 1.91
CA ARG A 57 8.48 8.18 2.69
C ARG A 57 7.85 9.40 3.35
N GLU A 58 6.82 9.99 2.74
CA GLU A 58 6.05 11.10 3.30
C GLU A 58 4.95 10.65 4.27
N LEU A 59 4.35 9.47 4.04
CA LEU A 59 3.38 8.79 4.89
C LEU A 59 4.11 8.22 6.10
N SER A 60 4.47 9.11 7.02
CA SER A 60 4.84 8.94 8.42
C SER A 60 5.62 7.68 8.85
N GLU A 61 6.42 7.85 9.89
CA GLU A 61 7.15 6.76 10.54
C GLU A 61 6.26 5.55 10.89
N ASP A 62 4.96 5.79 11.11
CA ASP A 62 3.93 4.77 11.32
C ASP A 62 3.78 3.78 10.16
N ALA A 63 3.69 4.20 8.90
CA ALA A 63 3.46 3.26 7.79
C ALA A 63 4.65 2.29 7.64
N CYS A 64 5.87 2.82 7.79
CA CYS A 64 7.09 2.04 7.85
C CYS A 64 7.12 1.12 9.08
N GLN A 65 6.62 1.58 10.23
CA GLN A 65 6.56 0.78 11.45
C GLN A 65 5.56 -0.38 11.31
N ARG A 66 4.41 -0.17 10.66
CA ARG A 66 3.41 -1.20 10.38
C ARG A 66 3.95 -2.30 9.48
N LEU A 67 4.66 -1.95 8.41
CA LEU A 67 5.33 -2.94 7.56
C LEU A 67 6.34 -3.77 8.36
N ARG A 68 7.17 -3.13 9.20
CA ARG A 68 8.13 -3.86 10.05
C ARG A 68 7.44 -4.78 11.07
N LYS A 69 6.31 -4.36 11.65
CA LYS A 69 5.53 -5.20 12.56
C LYS A 69 4.91 -6.39 11.83
N ALA A 70 4.31 -6.16 10.66
CA ALA A 70 3.77 -7.23 9.81
C ALA A 70 4.85 -8.26 9.46
N GLU A 71 6.05 -7.80 9.09
CA GLU A 71 7.20 -8.68 8.80
C GLU A 71 7.57 -9.55 10.01
N ARG A 72 7.64 -8.94 11.20
CA ARG A 72 7.96 -9.64 12.44
C ARG A 72 6.91 -10.71 12.76
N PHE A 73 5.63 -10.38 12.63
CA PHE A 73 4.54 -11.33 12.87
C PHE A 73 4.54 -12.48 11.88
N LEU A 74 4.84 -12.23 10.60
CA LEU A 74 4.99 -13.29 9.59
C LEU A 74 6.14 -14.24 9.93
N ARG A 75 7.28 -13.72 10.37
CA ARG A 75 8.42 -14.53 10.83
C ARG A 75 8.08 -15.39 12.06
N SER A 76 7.20 -14.91 12.92
CA SER A 76 6.68 -15.65 14.08
C SER A 76 5.49 -16.57 13.75
N ALA A 77 5.09 -16.68 12.46
CA ALA A 77 3.88 -17.38 12.03
C ALA A 77 2.56 -16.86 12.66
N GLU A 78 2.54 -15.61 13.15
CA GLU A 78 1.38 -14.94 13.71
C GLU A 78 0.55 -14.25 12.62
N ILE A 79 -0.10 -15.07 11.78
CA ILE A 79 -0.81 -14.62 10.58
C ILE A 79 -1.89 -13.56 10.87
N GLY A 80 -2.64 -13.72 11.97
CA GLY A 80 -3.68 -12.76 12.38
C GLY A 80 -3.12 -11.38 12.71
N SER A 81 -2.01 -11.33 13.44
CA SER A 81 -1.32 -10.09 13.81
C SER A 81 -0.70 -9.41 12.58
N ALA A 82 -0.12 -10.19 11.66
CA ALA A 82 0.37 -9.68 10.39
C ALA A 82 -0.75 -9.06 9.54
N LEU A 83 -1.90 -9.74 9.41
CA LEU A 83 -3.08 -9.23 8.71
C LEU A 83 -3.62 -7.95 9.33
N TYR A 84 -3.62 -7.88 10.67
CA TYR A 84 -4.08 -6.69 11.39
C TYR A 84 -3.23 -5.46 11.07
N GLU A 85 -1.90 -5.58 11.12
CA GLU A 85 -0.99 -4.48 10.79
C GLU A 85 -1.10 -4.05 9.32
N LEU A 86 -1.26 -5.01 8.41
CA LEU A 86 -1.46 -4.74 6.98
C LEU A 86 -2.80 -4.06 6.69
N ARG A 87 -3.87 -4.41 7.41
CA ARG A 87 -5.17 -3.71 7.34
C ARG A 87 -5.04 -2.27 7.80
N LEU A 88 -4.36 -2.03 8.91
CA LEU A 88 -4.16 -0.67 9.41
C LEU A 88 -3.30 0.17 8.46
N LEU A 89 -2.27 -0.44 7.84
CA LEU A 89 -1.51 0.20 6.78
C LEU A 89 -2.43 0.58 5.61
N ALA A 90 -3.28 -0.35 5.15
CA ALA A 90 -4.22 -0.09 4.06
C ALA A 90 -5.21 1.04 4.39
N SER A 91 -5.76 1.06 5.61
CA SER A 91 -6.65 2.14 6.08
C SER A 91 -5.94 3.49 6.15
N GLN A 92 -4.68 3.51 6.58
CA GLN A 92 -3.87 4.73 6.61
C GLN A 92 -3.63 5.26 5.19
N LEU A 93 -3.26 4.40 4.24
CA LEU A 93 -3.13 4.79 2.83
C LEU A 93 -4.44 5.36 2.29
N GLN A 94 -5.55 4.67 2.51
CA GLN A 94 -6.89 5.10 2.10
C GLN A 94 -7.26 6.48 2.65
N ALA A 95 -6.92 6.78 3.91
CA ALA A 95 -7.18 8.08 4.52
C ALA A 95 -6.37 9.21 3.87
N HIS A 96 -5.13 8.95 3.49
CA HIS A 96 -4.24 9.94 2.87
C HIS A 96 -4.49 10.15 1.38
N SER A 97 -5.27 9.30 0.74
CA SER A 97 -5.60 9.43 -0.67
C SER A 97 -6.92 8.69 -0.94
N PRO A 98 -8.04 9.42 -0.93
CA PRO A 98 -9.38 8.82 -1.07
C PRO A 98 -9.61 8.12 -2.42
N GLU A 99 -8.79 8.40 -3.43
CA GLU A 99 -8.73 7.61 -4.68
C GLU A 99 -8.35 6.13 -4.41
N PHE A 100 -7.59 5.86 -3.35
CA PHE A 100 -7.25 4.53 -2.88
C PHE A 100 -8.40 3.81 -2.17
N GLY A 101 -9.33 4.56 -1.56
CA GLY A 101 -10.46 3.98 -0.84
C GLY A 101 -11.44 3.24 -1.73
N LYS A 102 -11.63 3.73 -2.96
CA LYS A 102 -12.47 3.07 -3.96
C LYS A 102 -11.96 1.68 -4.36
N THR A 103 -10.67 1.40 -4.18
CA THR A 103 -10.07 0.09 -4.51
C THR A 103 -10.15 -0.91 -3.33
N LEU A 104 -10.27 -0.40 -2.10
CA LEU A 104 -10.33 -1.19 -0.87
C LEU A 104 -11.76 -1.63 -0.50
N ASP A 105 -12.79 -0.85 -0.86
CA ASP A 105 -14.18 -0.98 -0.39
C ASP A 105 -14.92 -2.28 -0.80
N TYR A 106 -14.31 -3.12 -1.65
CA TYR A 106 -15.00 -4.27 -2.26
C TYR A 106 -14.61 -5.65 -1.72
N ALA A 107 -13.88 -5.77 -0.59
CA ALA A 107 -13.51 -7.09 -0.08
C ALA A 107 -13.19 -7.10 1.42
N ILE A 108 -14.21 -6.99 2.27
CA ILE A 108 -14.25 -7.69 3.56
C ILE A 108 -15.56 -8.46 3.62
#